data_AF-A0A6S7DD82-F1
#
_entry.id   AF-A0A6S7DD82-F1
#
_cell.length_a   1.000
_cell.length_b   1.000
_cell.length_c   1.000
_cell.angle_alpha   90.00
_cell.angle_beta   90.00
_cell.angle_gamma   90.00
#
_symmetry.space_group_name_H-M   'P 1'
#
loop_
_entity.id
_entity.type
_entity.pdbx_description
1 polymer ?
#
loop_
_entity_poly.entity_id
_entity_poly.type
_entity_poly.pdbx_seq_one_letter_code
_entity_poly.pdbx_strand_id
1 'polypeptide(L)'
;MSASENFERVSNVLVACLSITCPTGAAAATAFKEVVSRYLASRTEKASEILIRELKHADKCDELLKDQDSLIVRTARFHQAALIGAAHTNLRILARLVIHGDGTRAIPADEFLYLAQVIESLRHDELVVLASFIRAKQQREKSSPEIANSSLWIEVHADLSRIYAERELGGLTNALLRTGFLDTFTDTHAGSDGGSNWYVTPILMRLEATTQFANAVAEADSSTTLS
;
A
#
# COMPACT_ATOMS: atom_id res chain seq x y z
N MET A 1 6.11 28.39 5.57
CA MET A 1 5.89 28.28 4.11
C MET A 1 4.81 27.25 3.90
N SER A 2 3.63 27.75 3.55
CA SER A 2 2.38 26.97 3.47
C SER A 2 2.39 26.12 2.20
N ALA A 3 1.79 24.92 2.24
CA ALA A 3 1.56 24.10 1.04
C ALA A 3 0.81 24.87 -0.07
N SER A 4 0.05 25.92 0.28
CA SER A 4 -0.61 26.82 -0.67
C SER A 4 0.38 27.67 -1.48
N GLU A 5 1.49 28.13 -0.89
CA GLU A 5 2.51 28.96 -1.57
C GLU A 5 3.33 28.14 -2.57
N ASN A 6 3.62 26.88 -2.22
CA ASN A 6 4.30 25.96 -3.13
C ASN A 6 3.39 25.55 -4.30
N PHE A 7 2.09 25.37 -4.06
CA PHE A 7 1.11 25.10 -5.10
C PHE A 7 0.93 26.30 -6.05
N GLU A 8 0.88 27.53 -5.53
CA GLU A 8 0.85 28.74 -6.36
C GLU A 8 2.11 28.89 -7.21
N ARG A 9 3.30 28.60 -6.68
CA ARG A 9 4.55 28.65 -7.44
C ARG A 9 4.59 27.62 -8.57
N VAL A 10 4.20 26.37 -8.31
CA VAL A 10 4.16 25.32 -9.33
C VAL A 10 3.08 25.61 -10.38
N SER A 11 1.92 26.12 -9.96
CA SER A 11 0.86 26.59 -10.84
C SER A 11 1.33 27.75 -11.73
N ASN A 12 2.04 28.72 -11.17
CA ASN A 12 2.56 29.88 -11.92
C ASN A 12 3.64 29.46 -12.93
N VAL A 13 4.48 28.47 -12.60
CA VAL A 13 5.48 27.92 -13.53
C VAL A 13 4.82 27.14 -14.68
N LEU A 14 3.81 26.32 -14.39
CA LEU A 14 3.05 25.59 -15.43
C LEU A 14 2.25 26.53 -16.35
N VAL A 15 1.61 27.56 -15.78
CA VAL A 15 0.90 28.59 -16.54
C VAL A 15 1.86 29.45 -17.38
N ALA A 16 3.06 29.74 -16.86
CA ALA A 16 4.10 30.42 -17.62
C ALA A 16 4.60 29.56 -18.81
N CYS A 17 4.77 28.26 -18.62
CA CYS A 17 5.16 27.35 -19.71
C CYS A 17 4.08 27.24 -20.80
N LEU A 18 2.80 27.25 -20.45
CA LEU A 18 1.68 27.15 -21.41
C LEU A 18 1.39 28.46 -22.17
N SER A 19 1.67 29.61 -21.55
CA SER A 19 1.45 30.93 -22.15
C SER A 19 2.52 31.34 -23.17
N ILE A 20 3.69 30.68 -23.17
CA ILE A 20 4.74 30.89 -24.17
C ILE A 20 4.35 30.33 -25.55
N THR A 21 3.37 29.41 -25.63
CA THR A 21 2.98 28.74 -26.88
C THR A 21 1.66 29.19 -27.51
N CYS A 22 0.83 30.02 -26.87
CA CYS A 22 -0.42 30.47 -27.48
C CYS A 22 -0.97 31.78 -26.87
N PRO A 23 -1.27 32.85 -27.64
CA PRO A 23 -1.78 34.12 -27.11
C PRO A 23 -3.20 34.06 -26.50
N THR A 24 -3.89 32.93 -26.62
CA THR A 24 -5.20 32.65 -25.99
C THR A 24 -5.10 32.09 -24.56
N GLY A 25 -3.91 32.15 -23.96
CA GLY A 25 -3.53 31.43 -22.74
C GLY A 25 -4.29 31.78 -21.44
N ALA A 26 -4.94 32.94 -21.33
CA ALA A 26 -5.65 33.31 -20.09
C ALA A 26 -6.91 32.47 -19.87
N ALA A 27 -7.76 32.29 -20.89
CA ALA A 27 -8.97 31.47 -20.78
C ALA A 27 -8.64 29.97 -20.68
N ALA A 28 -7.60 29.51 -21.40
CA ALA A 28 -7.12 28.14 -21.33
C ALA A 28 -6.51 27.80 -19.95
N ALA A 29 -5.77 28.73 -19.33
CA ALA A 29 -5.22 28.54 -17.99
C ALA A 29 -6.32 28.45 -16.92
N THR A 30 -7.37 29.28 -16.99
CA THR A 30 -8.49 29.21 -16.04
C THR A 30 -9.30 27.93 -16.20
N ALA A 31 -9.56 27.51 -17.45
CA ALA A 31 -10.26 26.24 -17.73
C ALA A 31 -9.43 25.03 -17.27
N PHE A 32 -8.11 25.03 -17.51
CA PHE A 32 -7.22 23.98 -17.02
C PHE A 32 -7.17 23.94 -15.49
N LYS A 33 -7.05 25.10 -14.83
CA LYS A 33 -7.08 25.19 -13.36
C LYS A 33 -8.36 24.60 -12.79
N GLU A 34 -9.51 24.87 -13.41
CA GLU A 34 -10.80 24.34 -13.00
C GLU A 34 -10.93 22.83 -13.23
N VAL A 35 -10.40 22.31 -14.33
CA VAL A 35 -10.40 20.85 -14.59
C VAL A 35 -9.49 20.14 -13.58
N VAL A 36 -8.30 20.66 -13.32
CA VAL A 36 -7.36 20.11 -12.34
C VAL A 36 -7.93 20.20 -10.92
N SER A 37 -8.53 21.33 -10.53
CA SER A 37 -9.13 21.48 -9.21
C SER A 37 -10.29 20.51 -8.99
N ARG A 38 -11.17 20.33 -9.98
CA ARG A 38 -12.25 19.34 -9.93
C ARG A 38 -11.73 17.92 -9.85
N TYR A 39 -10.70 17.58 -10.62
CA TYR A 39 -10.08 16.26 -10.57
C TYR A 39 -9.47 15.96 -9.19
N LEU A 40 -8.69 16.90 -8.64
CA LEU A 40 -8.10 16.78 -7.30
C LEU A 40 -9.17 16.74 -6.20
N ALA A 41 -10.23 17.53 -6.31
CA ALA A 41 -11.35 17.51 -5.37
C ALA A 41 -12.05 16.15 -5.39
N SER A 42 -12.39 15.62 -6.58
CA SER A 42 -13.01 14.30 -6.71
C SER A 42 -12.11 13.17 -6.18
N ARG A 43 -10.79 13.26 -6.42
CA ARG A 43 -9.81 12.32 -5.85
C ARG A 43 -9.78 12.38 -4.32
N THR A 44 -9.78 13.59 -3.76
CA THR A 44 -9.76 13.81 -2.29
C THR A 44 -11.06 13.33 -1.65
N GLU A 45 -12.20 13.53 -2.32
CA GLU A 45 -13.50 13.04 -1.89
C GLU A 45 -13.52 11.51 -1.82
N LYS A 46 -13.13 10.82 -2.90
CA LYS A 46 -13.04 9.35 -2.91
C LYS A 46 -12.08 8.80 -1.84
N ALA A 47 -10.93 9.45 -1.64
CA ALA A 47 -9.99 9.05 -0.59
C ALA A 47 -10.59 9.25 0.80
N SER A 48 -11.29 10.37 1.03
CA SER A 48 -12.01 10.63 2.28
C SER A 48 -13.10 9.60 2.53
N GLU A 49 -13.84 9.19 1.49
CA GLU A 49 -14.85 8.13 1.59
C GLU A 49 -14.24 6.79 2.03
N ILE A 50 -13.09 6.40 1.47
CA ILE A 50 -12.36 5.19 1.87
C ILE A 50 -11.95 5.29 3.33
N LEU A 51 -11.32 6.40 3.73
CA LEU A 51 -10.86 6.59 5.11
C LEU A 51 -12.02 6.58 6.10
N ILE A 52 -13.10 7.29 5.80
CA ILE A 52 -14.31 7.32 6.65
C ILE A 52 -14.95 5.94 6.72
N ARG A 53 -14.99 5.20 5.60
CA ARG A 53 -15.52 3.83 5.58
C ARG A 53 -14.72 2.95 6.52
N GLU A 54 -13.39 2.92 6.39
CA GLU A 54 -12.56 2.09 7.28
C GLU A 54 -12.66 2.58 8.73
N LEU A 55 -12.78 3.88 8.98
CA LEU A 55 -12.93 4.43 10.34
C LEU A 55 -14.21 3.95 11.01
N LYS A 56 -15.32 3.88 10.27
CA LYS A 56 -16.60 3.35 10.76
C LYS A 56 -16.51 1.87 11.17
N HIS A 57 -15.62 1.10 10.57
CA HIS A 57 -15.48 -0.33 10.87
C HIS A 57 -14.58 -0.60 12.07
N ALA A 58 -13.78 0.36 12.50
CA ALA A 58 -12.67 0.09 13.40
C ALA A 58 -13.02 0.07 14.88
N ASP A 59 -14.22 0.46 15.31
CA ASP A 59 -14.70 0.47 16.71
C ASP A 59 -13.71 1.05 17.76
N LYS A 60 -12.73 1.84 17.30
CA LYS A 60 -11.56 2.31 18.07
C LYS A 60 -11.35 3.82 17.97
N CYS A 61 -12.39 4.57 17.59
CA CYS A 61 -12.32 6.03 17.47
C CYS A 61 -11.82 6.69 18.77
N ASP A 62 -12.28 6.21 19.92
CA ASP A 62 -11.89 6.75 21.23
C ASP A 62 -10.42 6.52 21.57
N GLU A 63 -9.82 5.44 21.05
CA GLU A 63 -8.40 5.15 21.25
C GLU A 63 -7.53 6.01 20.32
N LEU A 64 -7.96 6.20 19.08
CA LEU A 64 -7.28 7.06 18.11
C LEU A 64 -7.22 8.53 18.57
N LEU A 65 -8.27 9.01 19.25
CA LEU A 65 -8.33 10.37 19.77
C LEU A 65 -7.40 10.63 20.96
N LYS A 66 -6.80 9.60 21.56
CA LYS A 66 -5.79 9.76 22.63
C LYS A 66 -4.45 10.27 22.11
N ASP A 67 -4.15 10.03 20.83
CA ASP A 67 -2.91 10.45 20.15
C ASP A 67 -3.24 11.23 18.87
N GLN A 68 -3.75 12.45 19.07
CA GLN A 68 -4.24 13.31 17.99
C GLN A 68 -3.13 13.71 17.01
N ASP A 69 -1.92 13.97 17.51
CA ASP A 69 -0.79 14.39 16.68
C ASP A 69 -0.38 13.30 15.70
N SER A 70 -0.25 12.06 16.17
CA SER A 70 0.04 10.91 15.31
C SER A 70 -1.06 10.68 14.28
N LEU A 71 -2.33 10.76 14.70
CA LEU A 71 -3.48 10.63 13.80
C LEU A 71 -3.46 11.68 12.68
N ILE A 72 -3.18 12.95 13.01
CA ILE A 72 -3.08 14.04 12.04
C ILE A 72 -1.96 13.77 11.04
N VAL A 73 -0.77 13.37 11.49
CA VAL A 73 0.37 13.08 10.61
C VAL A 73 0.06 11.92 9.66
N ARG A 74 -0.52 10.83 10.16
CA ARG A 74 -0.89 9.67 9.34
C ARG A 74 -1.97 10.03 8.32
N THR A 75 -2.98 10.80 8.72
CA THR A 75 -4.05 11.27 7.84
C THR A 75 -3.52 12.20 6.75
N ALA A 76 -2.62 13.13 7.09
CA ALA A 76 -1.99 14.01 6.12
C ALA A 76 -1.21 13.24 5.05
N ARG A 77 -0.51 12.17 5.45
CA ARG A 77 0.22 11.28 4.53
C ARG A 77 -0.70 10.45 3.66
N PHE A 78 -1.78 9.89 4.22
CA PHE A 78 -2.81 9.23 3.44
C PHE A 78 -3.38 10.17 2.34
N HIS A 79 -3.68 11.42 2.67
CA HIS A 79 -4.13 12.40 1.68
C HIS A 79 -3.06 12.70 0.63
N GLN A 80 -1.79 12.82 1.03
CA GLN A 80 -0.69 12.98 0.10
C GLN A 80 -0.60 11.81 -0.90
N ALA A 81 -0.71 10.57 -0.43
CA ALA A 81 -0.73 9.36 -1.26
C ALA A 81 -1.88 9.39 -2.27
N ALA A 82 -3.07 9.83 -1.82
CA ALA A 82 -4.24 9.96 -2.67
C ALA A 82 -4.04 10.99 -3.79
N LEU A 83 -3.42 12.14 -3.47
CA LEU A 83 -3.13 13.20 -4.43
C LEU A 83 -2.07 12.78 -5.47
N ILE A 84 -1.06 12.02 -5.06
CA ILE A 84 0.01 11.54 -5.96
C ILE A 84 -0.49 10.46 -6.92
N GLY A 85 -1.64 9.86 -6.63
CA GLY A 85 -2.30 8.95 -7.56
C GLY A 85 -2.29 7.48 -7.14
N ALA A 86 -2.01 7.17 -5.87
CA ALA A 86 -1.97 5.80 -5.37
C ALA A 86 -3.22 5.00 -5.80
N ALA A 87 -3.02 3.71 -6.09
CA ALA A 87 -4.08 2.80 -6.48
C ALA A 87 -5.11 2.64 -5.34
N HIS A 88 -6.36 2.32 -5.70
CA HIS A 88 -7.46 2.22 -4.74
C HIS A 88 -7.17 1.19 -3.63
N THR A 89 -6.60 0.04 -3.98
CA THR A 89 -6.16 -0.99 -3.02
C THR A 89 -5.12 -0.47 -2.04
N ASN A 90 -4.11 0.25 -2.56
CA ASN A 90 -3.04 0.83 -1.73
C ASN A 90 -3.63 1.86 -0.76
N LEU A 91 -4.53 2.73 -1.24
CA LEU A 91 -5.25 3.68 -0.37
C LEU A 91 -6.05 2.97 0.71
N ARG A 92 -6.70 1.85 0.40
CA ARG A 92 -7.44 1.10 1.41
C ARG A 92 -6.53 0.52 2.49
N ILE A 93 -5.40 -0.07 2.10
CA ILE A 93 -4.39 -0.58 3.05
C ILE A 93 -3.84 0.57 3.91
N LEU A 94 -3.54 1.71 3.30
CA LEU A 94 -3.08 2.91 4.01
C LEU A 94 -4.13 3.43 4.99
N ALA A 95 -5.41 3.46 4.60
CA ALA A 95 -6.49 3.85 5.50
C ALA A 95 -6.56 2.91 6.70
N ARG A 96 -6.49 1.59 6.49
CA ARG A 96 -6.41 0.62 7.59
C ARG A 96 -5.18 0.84 8.47
N LEU A 97 -4.04 1.22 7.89
CA LEU A 97 -2.81 1.55 8.62
C LEU A 97 -2.93 2.84 9.45
N VAL A 98 -3.70 3.83 8.98
CA VAL A 98 -4.01 5.05 9.76
C VAL A 98 -4.80 4.67 11.01
N ILE A 99 -5.79 3.80 10.84
CA ILE A 99 -6.86 3.51 11.81
C ILE A 99 -6.49 2.42 12.81
N HIS A 100 -5.82 1.37 12.35
CA HIS A 100 -5.42 0.28 13.21
C HIS A 100 -4.00 0.57 13.71
N GLY A 101 -3.89 1.01 14.97
CA GLY A 101 -2.80 0.62 15.83
C GLY A 101 -3.34 -0.53 16.68
N ASP A 102 -2.53 -1.53 16.99
CA ASP A 102 -2.95 -2.73 17.74
C ASP A 102 -3.41 -2.46 19.20
N GLY A 103 -3.62 -1.18 19.58
CA GLY A 103 -3.99 -0.72 20.92
C GLY A 103 -2.97 -1.00 22.02
N THR A 104 -1.94 -1.79 21.71
CA THR A 104 -0.82 -2.11 22.61
C THR A 104 0.44 -1.33 22.22
N ARG A 105 0.52 -0.89 20.96
CA ARG A 105 1.50 -0.02 20.33
C ARG A 105 0.90 0.64 19.09
N ALA A 106 0.53 1.91 19.22
CA ALA A 106 0.35 2.75 18.04
C ALA A 106 1.65 2.67 17.18
N ILE A 107 1.53 2.36 15.88
CA ILE A 107 2.68 2.32 14.98
C ILE A 107 3.40 3.69 15.04
N PRO A 108 4.70 3.75 15.38
CA PRO A 108 5.43 5.02 15.40
C PRO A 108 5.29 5.74 14.06
N ALA A 109 5.24 7.08 14.07
CA ALA A 109 5.08 7.86 12.85
C ALA A 109 6.13 7.49 11.78
N ASP A 110 7.37 7.23 12.18
CA ASP A 110 8.44 6.82 11.26
C ASP A 110 8.19 5.45 10.60
N GLU A 111 7.67 4.48 11.37
CA GLU A 111 7.32 3.16 10.83
C GLU A 111 6.10 3.26 9.91
N PHE A 112 5.12 4.11 10.24
CA PHE A 112 4.02 4.42 9.33
C PHE A 112 4.53 5.01 8.01
N LEU A 113 5.45 5.97 8.07
CA LEU A 113 6.02 6.59 6.86
C LEU A 113 6.76 5.58 5.99
N TYR A 114 7.55 4.71 6.62
CA TYR A 114 8.23 3.61 5.93
C TYR A 114 7.24 2.69 5.22
N LEU A 115 6.25 2.16 5.96
CA LEU A 115 5.25 1.25 5.40
C LEU A 115 4.42 1.92 4.31
N ALA A 116 4.03 3.18 4.50
CA ALA A 116 3.27 3.93 3.52
C ALA A 116 4.02 4.07 2.20
N GLN A 117 5.29 4.48 2.26
CA GLN A 117 6.14 4.61 1.07
C GLN A 117 6.31 3.26 0.35
N VAL A 118 6.50 2.17 1.09
CA VAL A 118 6.59 0.84 0.48
C VAL A 118 5.28 0.47 -0.20
N ILE A 119 4.15 0.55 0.51
CA ILE A 119 2.81 0.20 -0.01
C ILE A 119 2.45 1.03 -1.24
N GLU A 120 2.75 2.32 -1.24
CA GLU A 120 2.51 3.21 -2.39
C GLU A 120 3.27 2.76 -3.64
N SER A 121 4.46 2.19 -3.47
CA SER A 121 5.30 1.72 -4.58
C SER A 121 4.91 0.35 -5.13
N LEU A 122 4.06 -0.40 -4.41
CA LEU A 122 3.68 -1.76 -4.79
C LEU A 122 2.64 -1.74 -5.92
N ARG A 123 2.92 -2.57 -6.94
CA ARG A 123 1.95 -2.91 -7.99
C ARG A 123 0.90 -3.86 -7.45
N HIS A 124 -0.23 -3.93 -8.14
CA HIS A 124 -1.32 -4.84 -7.82
C HIS A 124 -0.83 -6.30 -7.67
N ASP A 125 -0.10 -6.82 -8.66
CA ASP A 125 0.40 -8.19 -8.63
C ASP A 125 1.37 -8.46 -7.48
N GLU A 126 2.15 -7.44 -7.10
CA GLU A 126 3.06 -7.54 -5.95
C GLU A 126 2.27 -7.64 -4.63
N LEU A 127 1.12 -6.95 -4.51
CA LEU A 127 0.21 -7.09 -3.36
C LEU A 127 -0.42 -8.49 -3.30
N VAL A 128 -0.85 -9.03 -4.45
CA VAL A 128 -1.43 -10.38 -4.55
C VAL A 128 -0.42 -11.44 -4.10
N VAL A 129 0.83 -11.32 -4.56
CA VAL A 129 1.92 -12.20 -4.15
C VAL A 129 2.16 -12.13 -2.64
N LEU A 130 2.29 -10.93 -2.07
CA LEU A 130 2.47 -10.76 -0.61
C LEU A 130 1.29 -11.34 0.19
N ALA A 131 0.06 -11.15 -0.29
CA ALA A 131 -1.13 -11.71 0.35
C ALA A 131 -1.10 -13.25 0.34
N SER A 132 -0.62 -13.88 -0.74
CA SER A 132 -0.44 -15.33 -0.80
C SER A 132 0.59 -15.83 0.21
N PHE A 133 1.73 -15.13 0.34
CA PHE A 133 2.74 -15.44 1.36
C PHE A 133 2.19 -15.35 2.79
N ILE A 134 1.41 -14.31 3.10
CA ILE A 134 0.76 -14.14 4.40
C ILE A 134 -0.21 -15.31 4.67
N ARG A 135 -1.07 -15.65 3.69
CA ARG A 135 -2.03 -16.75 3.83
C ARG A 135 -1.32 -18.08 4.04
N ALA A 136 -0.27 -18.37 3.27
CA ALA A 136 0.53 -19.58 3.41
C ALA A 136 1.15 -19.67 4.82
N LYS A 137 1.71 -18.57 5.32
CA LYS A 137 2.30 -18.49 6.67
C LYS A 137 1.25 -18.74 7.75
N GLN A 138 0.13 -18.03 7.72
CA GLN A 138 -0.97 -18.21 8.69
C GLN A 138 -1.56 -19.62 8.65
N GLN A 139 -1.72 -20.19 7.46
CA GLN A 139 -2.22 -21.56 7.30
C GLN A 139 -1.26 -22.58 7.89
N ARG A 140 0.05 -22.40 7.67
CA ARG A 140 1.07 -23.29 8.22
C ARG A 140 1.18 -23.18 9.75
N GLU A 141 1.09 -21.97 10.30
CA GLU A 141 1.04 -21.77 11.76
C GLU A 141 -0.15 -22.48 12.42
N LYS A 142 -1.28 -22.58 11.71
CA LYS A 142 -2.47 -23.30 12.20
C LYS A 142 -2.36 -24.82 12.05
N SER A 143 -1.74 -25.32 10.99
CA SER A 143 -1.75 -26.75 10.64
C SER A 143 -0.53 -27.52 11.13
N SER A 144 0.64 -26.89 11.13
CA SER A 144 1.93 -27.53 11.41
C SER A 144 2.91 -26.52 12.04
N PRO A 145 2.72 -26.15 13.32
CA PRO A 145 3.52 -25.12 13.99
C PRO A 145 5.03 -25.46 14.04
N GLU A 146 5.38 -26.74 14.06
CA GLU A 146 6.75 -27.24 14.07
C GLU A 146 7.57 -26.84 12.83
N ILE A 147 6.90 -26.64 11.68
CA ILE A 147 7.52 -26.21 10.43
C ILE A 147 7.07 -24.80 10.02
N ALA A 148 6.45 -24.04 10.92
CA ALA A 148 5.91 -22.71 10.61
C ALA A 148 6.93 -21.74 10.00
N ASN A 149 8.22 -21.94 10.27
CA ASN A 149 9.32 -21.11 9.78
C ASN A 149 10.09 -21.78 8.62
N SER A 150 9.55 -22.80 7.98
CA SER A 150 10.11 -23.38 6.75
C SER A 150 9.73 -22.57 5.51
N SER A 151 10.41 -22.83 4.39
CA SER A 151 10.17 -22.16 3.10
C SER A 151 8.70 -22.23 2.69
N LEU A 152 8.11 -21.10 2.34
CA LEU A 152 6.70 -20.98 1.93
C LEU A 152 6.50 -21.09 0.41
N TRP A 153 7.59 -21.28 -0.35
CA TRP A 153 7.57 -21.21 -1.80
C TRP A 153 6.64 -22.23 -2.44
N ILE A 154 6.60 -23.47 -1.92
CA ILE A 154 5.78 -24.55 -2.49
C ILE A 154 4.29 -24.18 -2.44
N GLU A 155 3.80 -23.67 -1.31
CA GLU A 155 2.41 -23.25 -1.15
C GLU A 155 2.06 -22.06 -2.04
N VAL A 156 2.93 -21.04 -2.03
CA VAL A 156 2.69 -19.80 -2.79
C VAL A 156 2.72 -20.07 -4.29
N HIS A 157 3.67 -20.89 -4.74
CA HIS A 157 3.77 -21.31 -6.13
C HIS A 157 2.54 -22.10 -6.57
N ALA A 158 2.07 -23.04 -5.74
CA ALA A 158 0.86 -23.81 -6.04
C ALA A 158 -0.39 -22.92 -6.14
N ASP A 159 -0.51 -21.88 -5.31
CA ASP A 159 -1.61 -20.89 -5.33
C ASP A 159 -1.56 -20.03 -6.60
N LEU A 160 -0.38 -19.53 -6.96
CA LEU A 160 -0.23 -18.46 -7.96
C LEU A 160 0.14 -18.94 -9.36
N SER A 161 0.60 -20.18 -9.54
CA SER A 161 0.98 -20.75 -10.85
C SER A 161 -0.17 -20.83 -11.86
N ARG A 162 -1.43 -20.71 -11.40
CA ARG A 162 -2.60 -20.63 -12.28
C ARG A 162 -2.85 -19.23 -12.85
N ILE A 163 -2.29 -18.20 -12.20
CA ILE A 163 -2.52 -16.80 -12.52
C ILE A 163 -1.32 -16.22 -13.27
N TYR A 164 -0.11 -16.56 -12.82
CA TYR A 164 1.14 -16.03 -13.35
C TYR A 164 2.02 -17.10 -13.98
N ALA A 165 2.73 -16.75 -15.05
CA ALA A 165 3.77 -17.62 -15.60
C ALA A 165 4.97 -17.72 -14.64
N GLU A 166 5.70 -18.84 -14.68
CA GLU A 166 6.84 -19.11 -13.78
C GLU A 166 7.84 -17.94 -13.67
N ARG A 167 8.27 -17.43 -14.84
CA ARG A 167 9.25 -16.34 -14.91
C ARG A 167 8.70 -15.02 -14.39
N GLU A 168 7.40 -14.79 -14.59
CA GLU A 168 6.73 -13.59 -14.10
C GLU A 168 6.59 -13.62 -12.59
N LEU A 169 6.14 -14.76 -12.03
CA LEU A 169 6.06 -14.95 -10.59
C LEU A 169 7.43 -14.80 -9.93
N GLY A 170 8.48 -15.41 -10.50
CA GLY A 170 9.86 -15.23 -10.05
C GLY A 170 10.34 -13.78 -10.14
N GLY A 171 9.91 -13.02 -11.15
CA GLY A 171 10.20 -11.59 -11.27
C GLY A 171 9.51 -10.77 -10.18
N LEU A 172 8.24 -11.06 -9.88
CA LEU A 172 7.46 -10.40 -8.83
C LEU A 172 8.03 -10.67 -7.44
N THR A 173 8.38 -11.92 -7.12
CA THR A 173 8.97 -12.25 -5.82
C THR A 173 10.35 -11.63 -5.61
N ASN A 174 11.21 -11.64 -6.63
CA ASN A 174 12.51 -10.96 -6.55
C ASN A 174 12.36 -9.44 -6.41
N ALA A 175 11.39 -8.84 -7.10
CA ALA A 175 11.09 -7.42 -6.95
C ALA A 175 10.70 -7.06 -5.51
N LEU A 176 10.01 -7.96 -4.81
CA LEU A 176 9.58 -7.78 -3.42
C LEU A 176 10.71 -7.85 -2.40
N LEU A 177 11.88 -8.41 -2.70
CA LEU A 177 13.02 -8.45 -1.77
C LEU A 177 13.47 -7.05 -1.35
N ARG A 178 13.37 -6.05 -2.26
CA ARG A 178 13.74 -4.66 -1.97
C ARG A 178 12.88 -4.00 -0.88
N THR A 179 11.73 -4.59 -0.57
CA THR A 179 10.78 -4.05 0.42
C THR A 179 11.08 -4.50 1.84
N GLY A 180 11.93 -5.52 2.01
CA GLY A 180 12.19 -6.16 3.29
C GLY A 180 10.98 -6.93 3.86
N PHE A 181 9.91 -7.15 3.08
CA PHE A 181 8.76 -7.97 3.48
C PHE A 181 8.99 -9.47 3.27
N LEU A 182 9.82 -9.81 2.30
CA LEU A 182 10.28 -11.16 2.03
C LEU A 182 11.78 -11.26 2.26
N ASP A 183 12.22 -12.45 2.66
CA ASP A 183 13.63 -12.79 2.78
C ASP A 183 13.91 -14.14 2.10
N THR A 184 15.12 -14.28 1.60
CA THR A 184 15.61 -15.53 1.01
C THR A 184 16.85 -15.99 1.73
N PHE A 185 16.83 -17.23 2.22
CA PHE A 185 18.01 -17.86 2.79
C PHE A 185 18.40 -19.07 1.94
N THR A 186 19.65 -19.10 1.47
CA THR A 186 20.23 -20.32 0.91
C THR A 186 20.73 -21.17 2.06
N ASP A 187 19.99 -22.23 2.40
CA ASP A 187 20.49 -23.19 3.38
C ASP A 187 21.58 -24.04 2.70
N THR A 188 22.82 -23.89 3.17
CA THR A 188 23.98 -24.65 2.68
C THR A 188 23.95 -26.12 3.11
N HIS A 189 23.00 -26.53 3.96
CA HIS A 189 22.88 -27.91 4.47
C HIS A 189 21.75 -28.71 3.82
N ALA A 190 20.91 -28.12 2.96
CA ALA A 190 19.91 -28.85 2.21
C ALA A 190 20.53 -29.43 0.94
N GLY A 191 20.71 -30.75 0.92
CA GLY A 191 21.22 -31.48 -0.23
C GLY A 191 20.47 -31.14 -1.53
N SER A 192 21.26 -30.74 -2.53
CA SER A 192 21.09 -31.00 -3.96
C SER A 192 20.04 -30.26 -4.82
N ASP A 193 19.18 -29.37 -4.34
CA ASP A 193 18.17 -28.78 -5.25
C ASP A 193 18.31 -27.29 -5.59
N GLY A 194 19.38 -26.61 -5.15
CA GLY A 194 19.79 -25.28 -5.66
C GLY A 194 18.74 -24.15 -5.55
N GLY A 195 17.59 -24.40 -4.91
CA GLY A 195 16.48 -23.47 -4.80
C GLY A 195 16.66 -22.48 -3.65
N SER A 196 16.18 -21.26 -3.85
CA SER A 196 16.07 -20.27 -2.78
C SER A 196 14.90 -20.62 -1.87
N ASN A 197 15.12 -20.66 -0.55
CA ASN A 197 14.03 -20.75 0.42
C ASN A 197 13.44 -19.36 0.64
N TRP A 198 12.11 -19.27 0.71
CA TRP A 198 11.40 -18.00 0.83
C TRP A 198 10.67 -17.89 2.16
N TYR A 199 10.87 -16.78 2.86
CA TYR A 199 10.32 -16.52 4.18
C TYR A 199 9.63 -15.17 4.23
N VAL A 200 8.63 -15.07 5.10
CA VAL A 200 7.98 -13.81 5.44
C VAL A 200 8.73 -13.16 6.60
N THR A 201 9.06 -11.87 6.47
CA THR A 201 9.75 -11.15 7.56
C THR A 201 8.78 -10.72 8.66
N PRO A 202 9.28 -10.44 9.88
CA PRO A 202 8.46 -9.89 10.95
C PRO A 202 7.80 -8.55 10.59
N ILE A 203 8.37 -7.79 9.64
CA ILE A 203 7.81 -6.51 9.19
C ILE A 203 6.47 -6.75 8.47
N LEU A 204 6.43 -7.72 7.55
CA LEU A 204 5.19 -8.06 6.83
C LEU A 204 4.13 -8.62 7.79
N MET A 205 4.53 -9.45 8.77
CA MET A 205 3.58 -9.98 9.76
C MET A 205 3.01 -8.89 10.67
N ARG A 206 3.79 -7.87 11.02
CA ARG A 206 3.27 -6.69 11.74
C ARG A 206 2.30 -5.89 10.87
N LEU A 207 2.62 -5.70 9.59
CA LEU A 207 1.72 -5.03 8.65
C LEU A 207 0.39 -5.80 8.52
N GLU A 208 0.44 -7.12 8.39
CA GLU A 208 -0.75 -7.98 8.35
C GLU A 208 -1.58 -7.87 9.64
N ALA A 209 -0.94 -8.00 10.81
CA ALA A 209 -1.62 -7.91 12.10
C ALA A 209 -2.32 -6.56 12.29
N THR A 210 -1.78 -5.51 11.67
CA THR A 210 -2.33 -4.16 11.75
C THR A 210 -3.46 -3.95 10.74
N THR A 211 -3.21 -4.26 9.47
CA THR A 211 -4.07 -3.81 8.37
C THR A 211 -5.02 -4.89 7.86
N GLN A 212 -4.88 -6.13 8.34
CA GLN A 212 -5.50 -7.30 7.72
C GLN A 212 -5.23 -7.28 6.21
N PHE A 213 -3.96 -7.14 5.86
CA PHE A 213 -3.46 -6.87 4.51
C PHE A 213 -4.02 -7.90 3.51
N ALA A 214 -3.95 -9.18 3.83
CA ALA A 214 -4.43 -10.24 2.94
C ALA A 214 -5.94 -10.10 2.64
N ASN A 215 -6.74 -9.69 3.63
CA ASN A 215 -8.17 -9.42 3.46
C ASN A 215 -8.39 -8.16 2.61
N ALA A 216 -7.62 -7.09 2.85
CA ALA A 216 -7.74 -5.84 2.10
C ALA A 216 -7.50 -6.05 0.59
N VAL A 217 -6.53 -6.90 0.25
CA VAL A 217 -6.23 -7.29 -1.14
C VAL A 217 -7.37 -8.10 -1.74
N ALA A 218 -7.84 -9.15 -1.06
CA ALA A 218 -8.93 -10.00 -1.56
C ALA A 218 -10.24 -9.23 -1.81
N GLU A 219 -10.57 -8.28 -0.94
CA GLU A 219 -11.74 -7.42 -1.13
C GLU A 219 -11.59 -6.49 -2.34
N ALA A 220 -10.38 -6.02 -2.65
CA ALA A 220 -10.15 -5.20 -3.83
C ALA A 220 -10.30 -6.00 -5.14
N ASP A 221 -9.84 -7.25 -5.15
CA ASP A 221 -9.98 -8.14 -6.31
C ASP A 221 -11.45 -8.39 -6.64
N SER A 222 -12.26 -8.69 -5.61
CA SER A 222 -13.70 -8.89 -5.78
C SER A 222 -14.43 -7.66 -6.33
N SER A 223 -14.04 -6.44 -5.91
CA SER A 223 -14.65 -5.21 -6.42
C SER A 223 -14.35 -4.92 -7.91
N THR A 224 -13.23 -5.42 -8.43
CA THR A 224 -12.83 -5.23 -9.84
C THR A 224 -13.62 -6.13 -10.78
N THR A 225 -14.09 -7.29 -10.31
CA THR A 225 -14.89 -8.23 -11.13
C THR A 225 -16.36 -7.83 -11.33
N LEU A 226 -16.85 -6.82 -10.59
CA LEU A 226 -18.25 -6.40 -10.58
C LEU A 226 -18.53 -5.09 -11.35
N SER A 227 -17.52 -4.47 -11.94
CA SER A 227 -17.62 -3.23 -12.74
C SER A 227 -17.36 -3.50 -14.21
#